data_AF-A0A7Y0XBJ0-F1
#
_entry.id   AF-A0A7Y0XBJ0-F1
#
_cell.length_a   1.000
_cell.length_b   1.000
_cell.length_c   1.000
_cell.angle_alpha   90.00
_cell.angle_beta   90.00
_cell.angle_gamma   90.00
#
_symmetry.space_group_name_H-M   'P 1'
#
loop_
_entity.id
_entity.type
_entity.pdbx_description
1 polymer ?
#
loop_
_entity_poly.entity_id
_entity_poly.type
_entity_poly.pdbx_seq_one_letter_code
_entity_poly.pdbx_strand_id
1 'polypeptide(L)'
;SYINTQVESMLAAHGRNIIGWDEVWHQDLPTSVVIQSWQGHDSIGRAAKQGYQGILSTGYYLDQPQPTSYHYRNDPMPQGLAVDDQLT
;
A
#
# COMPACT_ATOMS: atom_id res chain seq x y z
N SER A 1 -0.01 16.97 6.80
CA SER A 1 0.23 17.88 5.66
C SER A 1 -0.99 18.74 5.44
N TYR A 2 -0.84 20.07 5.41
CA TYR A 2 -1.96 21.01 5.26
C TYR A 2 -2.79 20.77 3.99
N ILE A 3 -2.13 20.54 2.85
CA ILE A 3 -2.83 20.33 1.57
C ILE A 3 -3.67 19.04 1.60
N ASN A 4 -3.11 17.94 2.13
CA ASN A 4 -3.83 16.66 2.16
C ASN A 4 -5.10 16.76 3.01
N THR A 5 -5.05 17.45 4.16
CA THR A 5 -6.22 17.68 5.01
C THR A 5 -7.29 18.51 4.31
N GLN A 6 -6.90 19.57 3.59
CA GLN A 6 -7.87 20.37 2.83
C GLN A 6 -8.55 19.56 1.72
N VAL A 7 -7.79 18.76 0.98
CA VAL A 7 -8.34 17.88 -0.08
C VAL A 7 -9.24 16.80 0.51
N GLU A 8 -8.87 16.24 1.66
CA GLU A 8 -9.67 15.25 2.37
C GLU A 8 -11.04 15.82 2.75
N SER A 9 -11.07 17.01 3.33
CA SER A 9 -12.33 17.66 3.72
C SER A 9 -13.23 17.97 2.51
N MET A 10 -12.65 18.38 1.38
CA MET A 10 -13.42 18.61 0.14
C MET A 10 -14.05 17.32 -0.40
N LEU A 11 -13.30 16.22 -0.40
CA LEU A 11 -13.78 14.93 -0.89
C LEU A 11 -14.78 14.28 0.07
N ALA A 12 -14.53 14.39 1.38
CA ALA A 12 -15.44 13.92 2.43
C ALA A 12 -16.80 14.60 2.34
N ALA A 13 -16.85 15.91 2.05
CA ALA A 13 -18.10 16.65 1.83
C ALA A 13 -18.94 16.08 0.66
N HIS A 14 -18.33 15.32 -0.25
CA HIS A 14 -18.99 14.64 -1.36
C HIS A 14 -19.14 13.12 -1.15
N GLY A 15 -18.89 12.62 0.06
CA GLY A 15 -18.94 11.19 0.38
C GLY A 15 -17.89 10.37 -0.37
N ARG A 16 -16.71 10.96 -0.65
CA ARG A 16 -15.59 10.30 -1.33
C ARG A 16 -14.40 10.16 -0.39
N ASN A 17 -13.67 9.05 -0.51
CA ASN A 17 -12.42 8.82 0.19
C ASN A 17 -11.23 9.15 -0.72
N ILE A 18 -10.12 9.59 -0.13
CA ILE A 18 -8.85 9.74 -0.85
C ILE A 18 -8.23 8.36 -1.07
N ILE A 19 -7.69 8.17 -2.28
CA ILE A 19 -6.65 7.18 -2.56
C ILE A 19 -5.41 7.97 -2.97
N GLY A 20 -4.27 7.72 -2.33
CA GLY A 20 -3.04 8.41 -2.65
C GLY A 20 -1.82 7.51 -2.53
N TRP A 21 -0.75 7.89 -3.22
CA TRP A 21 0.53 7.18 -3.17
C TRP A 21 1.13 7.20 -1.76
N ASP A 22 2.01 6.26 -1.45
CA ASP A 22 2.58 6.10 -0.12
C ASP A 22 3.38 7.30 0.42
N GLU A 23 3.76 8.27 -0.43
CA GLU A 23 4.31 9.55 0.04
C GLU A 23 3.32 10.42 0.81
N VAL A 24 2.02 10.25 0.57
CA VAL A 24 1.00 11.05 1.28
C VAL A 24 0.85 10.62 2.73
N TRP A 25 1.33 9.42 3.07
CA TRP A 25 1.18 8.82 4.38
C TRP A 25 1.96 9.60 5.45
N HIS A 26 1.22 10.07 6.44
CA HIS A 26 1.74 10.66 7.66
C HIS A 26 0.76 10.41 8.80
N GLN A 27 1.24 10.40 10.04
CA GLN A 27 0.44 10.06 11.24
C GLN A 27 -0.83 10.91 11.41
N ASP A 28 -0.84 12.15 10.90
CA ASP A 28 -1.99 13.07 11.02
C ASP A 28 -3.09 12.84 9.96
N LEU A 29 -2.98 11.85 9.07
CA LEU A 29 -4.06 11.52 8.14
C LEU A 29 -5.14 10.67 8.83
N PRO A 30 -6.42 10.85 8.46
CA PRO A 30 -7.46 9.92 8.90
C PRO A 30 -7.27 8.55 8.23
N THR A 31 -7.58 7.47 8.96
CA THR A 31 -7.47 6.09 8.47
C THR A 31 -8.51 5.73 7.40
N SER A 32 -9.43 6.65 7.08
CA SER A 32 -10.34 6.56 5.93
C SER A 32 -9.63 6.69 4.58
N VAL A 33 -8.41 7.24 4.57
CA VAL A 33 -7.57 7.35 3.37
C VAL A 33 -7.02 5.97 3.00
N VAL A 34 -7.06 5.64 1.71
CA VAL A 34 -6.44 4.43 1.16
C VAL A 34 -5.03 4.76 0.67
N ILE A 35 -4.05 3.97 1.10
CA ILE A 35 -2.64 4.13 0.71
C ILE A 35 -2.31 3.18 -0.43
N GLN A 36 -1.89 3.71 -1.57
CA GLN A 36 -1.43 2.94 -2.71
C GLN A 36 0.10 2.91 -2.71
N SER A 37 0.70 1.75 -2.41
CA SER A 37 2.15 1.62 -2.39
C SER A 37 2.70 1.28 -3.76
N TRP A 38 3.65 2.09 -4.20
CA TRP A 38 4.48 1.84 -5.37
C TRP A 38 5.95 1.62 -5.03
N GLN A 39 6.39 1.99 -3.83
CA GLN A 39 7.78 1.79 -3.40
C GLN A 39 8.07 0.35 -2.94
N GLY A 40 7.10 -0.37 -2.38
CA GLY A 40 7.23 -1.79 -2.06
C GLY A 40 6.39 -2.30 -0.88
N HIS A 41 6.45 -3.61 -0.63
CA HIS A 41 5.69 -4.30 0.42
C HIS A 41 5.90 -3.73 1.83
N ASP A 42 7.09 -3.23 2.14
CA ASP A 42 7.38 -2.63 3.46
C ASP A 42 6.56 -1.36 3.72
N SER A 43 6.30 -0.58 2.67
CA SER A 43 5.55 0.66 2.76
C SER A 43 4.08 0.40 3.07
N ILE A 44 3.45 -0.50 2.30
CA ILE A 44 2.06 -0.92 2.57
C ILE A 44 1.92 -1.68 3.90
N GLY A 45 2.91 -2.50 4.27
CA GLY A 45 2.91 -3.22 5.55
C GLY A 45 2.91 -2.29 6.76
N ARG A 46 3.62 -1.16 6.70
CA ARG A 46 3.60 -0.13 7.75
C ARG A 46 2.25 0.56 7.85
N ALA A 47 1.67 0.97 6.72
CA ALA A 47 0.36 1.61 6.68
C ALA A 47 -0.75 0.66 7.18
N ALA A 48 -0.74 -0.60 6.74
CA ALA A 48 -1.70 -1.62 7.16
C ALA A 48 -1.64 -1.88 8.67
N LYS A 49 -0.44 -1.96 9.26
CA LYS A 49 -0.26 -2.08 10.73
C LYS A 49 -0.84 -0.91 11.52
N GLN A 50 -1.02 0.25 10.89
CA GLN A 50 -1.62 1.43 11.49
C GLN A 50 -3.13 1.58 11.18
N GLY A 51 -3.75 0.55 10.57
CA GLY A 51 -5.18 0.52 10.31
C GLY A 51 -5.63 1.19 9.01
N TYR A 52 -4.70 1.57 8.14
CA TYR A 52 -5.03 2.07 6.80
C TYR A 52 -5.36 0.92 5.85
N GLN A 53 -6.26 1.18 4.91
CA GLN A 53 -6.45 0.30 3.75
C GLN A 53 -5.31 0.51 2.75
N GLY A 54 -4.87 -0.57 2.11
CA GLY A 54 -3.72 -0.58 1.22
C GLY A 54 -4.02 -1.14 -0.17
N ILE A 55 -3.42 -0.55 -1.21
CA ILE A 55 -3.34 -1.11 -2.56
C ILE A 55 -1.86 -1.30 -2.90
N LEU A 56 -1.45 -2.51 -3.29
CA LEU A 56 -0.08 -2.75 -3.74
C LEU A 56 -0.01 -2.61 -5.27
N SER A 57 0.86 -1.72 -5.75
CA SER A 57 1.18 -1.58 -7.18
C SER A 57 2.62 -1.96 -7.51
N THR A 58 3.55 -1.90 -6.55
CA THR A 58 4.93 -2.37 -6.76
C THR A 58 4.95 -3.79 -7.28
N GLY A 59 5.78 -4.05 -8.29
CA GLY A 59 5.85 -5.35 -8.94
C GLY A 59 4.75 -5.60 -9.98
N TYR A 60 3.85 -4.65 -10.23
CA TYR A 60 2.80 -4.69 -11.26
C TYR A 60 2.88 -3.53 -12.28
N TYR A 61 4.05 -2.92 -12.41
CA TYR A 61 4.33 -1.87 -13.39
C TYR A 61 4.55 -2.48 -14.77
N LEU A 62 3.48 -2.56 -15.57
CA LEU A 62 3.50 -3.15 -16.92
C LEU A 62 4.21 -2.29 -17.97
N ASP A 63 4.45 -1.02 -17.65
CA ASP A 63 5.30 -0.10 -18.42
C ASP A 63 6.78 -0.48 -18.35
N GLN A 64 7.18 -1.24 -17.32
CA GLN A 64 8.52 -1.79 -17.20
C GLN A 64 8.58 -3.15 -17.91
N PRO A 65 9.58 -3.42 -18.77
CA PRO A 65 9.65 -4.63 -19.57
C PRO A 65 10.09 -5.84 -18.73
N GLN A 66 9.23 -6.27 -17.81
CA GLN A 66 9.41 -7.44 -16.96
C GLN A 66 8.66 -8.66 -17.55
N PRO A 67 9.16 -9.89 -17.34
CA PRO A 67 8.46 -11.08 -17.79
C PRO A 67 7.17 -11.30 -17.00
N THR A 68 6.16 -11.95 -17.59
CA THR A 68 4.90 -12.27 -16.89
C THR A 68 5.12 -13.03 -15.57
N SER A 69 6.13 -13.91 -15.52
CA SER A 69 6.51 -14.65 -14.31
C SER A 69 7.04 -13.76 -13.16
N TYR A 70 7.52 -12.55 -13.46
CA TYR A 70 7.90 -11.57 -12.44
C TYR A 70 6.64 -11.07 -11.72
N HIS A 71 5.66 -10.58 -12.47
CA HIS A 71 4.39 -10.09 -11.91
C HIS A 71 3.59 -11.22 -11.22
N TYR A 72 3.56 -12.41 -11.81
CA TYR A 72 2.79 -13.55 -11.27
C TYR A 72 3.28 -14.02 -9.90
N ARG A 73 4.60 -13.91 -9.63
CA ARG A 73 5.19 -14.29 -8.33
C ARG A 73 5.01 -13.21 -7.25
N ASN A 74 4.48 -12.05 -7.60
CA ASN A 74 4.40 -10.90 -6.71
C ASN A 74 3.16 -10.95 -5.81
N ASP A 75 3.14 -11.87 -4.84
CA ASP A 75 2.02 -12.01 -3.91
C ASP A 75 1.80 -10.72 -3.08
N PRO A 76 0.60 -10.10 -3.10
CA PRO A 76 0.28 -8.97 -2.23
C PRO A 76 0.22 -9.31 -0.74
N MET A 77 0.05 -10.59 -0.40
CA MET A 77 -0.04 -11.12 0.95
C MET A 77 0.98 -12.25 1.15
N PRO A 78 2.29 -11.97 1.03
CA PRO A 78 3.30 -13.00 1.08
C PRO A 78 3.28 -13.68 2.45
N GLN A 79 3.20 -15.01 2.45
CA GLN A 79 3.37 -15.79 3.66
C GLN A 79 4.86 -15.81 4.03
N GLY A 80 5.17 -15.63 5.31
CA GLY A 80 6.53 -15.83 5.80
C GLY A 80 7.00 -17.25 5.49
N LEU A 81 8.30 -17.42 5.26
CA LEU A 81 8.88 -18.74 5.11
C LEU A 81 8.60 -19.55 6.38
N ALA A 82 7.82 -20.62 6.25
CA ALA A 82 7.72 -21.62 7.30
C ALA A 82 9.02 -22.44 7.28
N VAL A 83 9.99 -22.03 8.09
CA VAL A 83 11.20 -22.82 8.31
C VAL A 83 10.82 -23.90 9.32
N ASP A 84 10.80 -25.15 8.85
CA ASP A 84 10.75 -26.30 9.75
C ASP A 84 12.15 -26.46 10.37
N ASP A 85 12.32 -25.93 11.57
CA ASP A 85 13.58 -26.02 12.33
C ASP A 85 13.85 -27.43 12.88
N GLN A 86 13.04 -28.44 12.54
CA GLN A 86 13.32 -29.83 12.89
C GLN A 86 14.40 -30.43 11.99
N LEU A 87 15.66 -30.21 12.39
CA LEU A 87 16.79 -31.04 11.98
C LEU A 87 16.59 -32.46 12.54
N THR A 88 15.97 -33.36 11.77
CA THR A 88 16.13 -34.82 11.95
C THR A 88 17.45 -35.30 11.38
#